data_AF-A0A816HMM9-F1
#
_entry.id   AF-A0A816HMM9-F1
#
_cell.length_a   1.000
_cell.length_b   1.000
_cell.length_c   1.000
_cell.angle_alpha   90.00
_cell.angle_beta   90.00
_cell.angle_gamma   90.00
#
_symmetry.space_group_name_H-M   'P 1'
#
loop_
_entity.id
_entity.type
_entity.pdbx_description
1 polymer ?
#
loop_
_entity_poly.entity_id
_entity_poly.type
_entity_poly.pdbx_seq_one_letter_code
_entity_poly.pdbx_strand_id
1 'polypeptide(L)'
;MSMVGLTLLGKVNRILCAAKHGDPQIPFGSINVIFFGDYLQYRPVYDAPLHTEFSAENKKKFNKLPSEKEIQQRVARSLILEMNCVVKLTQQMRTEDIRYLQLLERLRQGQCSYEDYELLLTRVVGQSSVSLHEPPWNQAPILVFRNEIRTQVNHRSAIHNAIQTDCDPMVCVAHNFCKGKPMEEPTLLKKSLELSDSKTEHLPGLLPLVPGMPVIITQN
;
A
#
# COMPACT_ATOMS: atom_id res chain seq x y z
N MET A 1 2.44 -10.76 2.16
CA MET A 1 2.29 -10.81 3.63
C MET A 1 2.83 -9.60 4.39
N SER A 2 3.78 -8.82 3.88
CA SER A 2 4.38 -7.72 4.68
C SER A 2 3.38 -6.68 5.18
N MET A 3 2.31 -6.42 4.43
CA MET A 3 1.24 -5.49 4.78
C MET A 3 0.09 -6.13 5.58
N VAL A 4 0.13 -7.45 5.83
CA VAL A 4 -0.84 -8.12 6.72
C VAL A 4 -0.33 -7.99 8.14
N GLY A 5 -1.10 -7.33 8.99
CA GLY A 5 -0.76 -7.16 10.39
C GLY A 5 -1.24 -8.32 11.27
N LEU A 6 -0.61 -8.42 12.45
CA LEU A 6 -0.90 -9.46 13.43
C LEU A 6 -2.35 -9.42 13.92
N THR A 7 -2.95 -8.23 14.07
CA THR A 7 -4.34 -8.11 14.52
C THR A 7 -5.30 -8.70 13.50
N LEU A 8 -5.08 -8.41 12.21
CA LEU A 8 -5.89 -8.97 11.12
C LEU A 8 -5.77 -10.49 11.06
N LEU A 9 -4.54 -11.02 11.11
CA LEU A 9 -4.30 -12.46 11.05
C LEU A 9 -4.96 -13.21 12.20
N GLY A 10 -4.86 -12.69 13.43
CA GLY A 10 -5.52 -13.28 14.61
C GLY A 10 -7.04 -13.32 14.46
N LYS A 11 -7.64 -12.23 13.95
CA LYS A 11 -9.08 -12.18 13.67
C LYS A 11 -9.50 -13.19 12.60
N VAL A 12 -8.73 -13.33 11.52
CA VAL A 12 -8.99 -14.32 10.47
C VAL A 12 -8.97 -15.74 11.05
N ASN A 13 -7.95 -16.07 11.84
CA ASN A 13 -7.88 -17.36 12.54
C ASN A 13 -9.13 -17.61 13.39
N ARG A 14 -9.49 -16.65 14.25
CA ARG A 14 -10.68 -16.74 15.12
C ARG A 14 -11.96 -16.99 14.32
N ILE A 15 -12.17 -16.24 13.23
CA ILE A 15 -13.37 -16.36 12.39
C ILE A 15 -13.41 -17.73 11.71
N LEU A 16 -12.29 -18.22 11.19
CA LEU A 16 -12.23 -19.52 10.51
C LEU A 16 -12.48 -20.68 11.49
N CYS A 17 -11.86 -20.67 12.66
CA CYS A 17 -12.12 -21.67 13.70
C CYS A 17 -13.60 -21.69 14.10
N ALA A 18 -14.21 -20.52 14.31
CA ALA A 18 -15.61 -20.41 14.66
C ALA A 18 -16.53 -20.91 13.53
N ALA A 19 -16.31 -20.46 12.28
CA ALA A 19 -17.13 -20.86 11.14
C ALA A 19 -17.06 -22.36 10.84
N LYS A 20 -15.89 -22.97 11.05
CA LYS A 20 -15.67 -24.40 10.86
C LYS A 20 -16.18 -25.27 12.00
N HIS A 21 -16.62 -24.68 13.11
CA HIS A 21 -16.92 -25.40 14.35
C HIS A 21 -15.78 -26.36 14.75
N GLY A 22 -14.54 -25.97 14.41
CA GLY A 22 -13.36 -26.77 14.64
C GLY A 22 -12.84 -26.59 16.06
N ASP A 23 -11.95 -27.48 16.47
CA ASP A 23 -11.22 -27.33 17.73
C ASP A 23 -10.48 -25.96 17.75
N PRO A 24 -10.73 -25.08 18.74
CA PRO A 24 -10.05 -23.80 18.88
C PRO A 24 -8.52 -23.91 18.99
N GLN A 25 -7.99 -25.09 19.33
CA GLN A 25 -6.55 -25.37 19.38
C GLN A 25 -5.96 -25.62 17.99
N ILE A 26 -6.78 -25.91 16.98
CA ILE A 26 -6.30 -26.15 15.63
C ILE A 26 -6.26 -24.82 14.85
N PRO A 27 -5.08 -24.39 14.38
CA PRO A 27 -4.94 -23.21 13.54
C PRO A 27 -5.91 -23.19 12.36
N PHE A 28 -6.48 -22.01 12.10
CA PHE A 28 -7.33 -21.68 10.95
C PHE A 28 -8.50 -22.63 10.72
N GLY A 29 -8.98 -23.33 11.75
CA GLY A 29 -10.09 -24.28 11.63
C GLY A 29 -9.77 -25.44 10.69
N SER A 30 -8.53 -25.94 10.71
CA SER A 30 -8.01 -27.02 9.84
C SER A 30 -7.94 -26.66 8.34
N ILE A 31 -7.90 -25.36 8.01
CA ILE A 31 -7.68 -24.91 6.63
C ILE A 31 -6.18 -24.82 6.36
N ASN A 32 -5.75 -25.38 5.23
CA ASN A 32 -4.38 -25.20 4.75
C ASN A 32 -4.18 -23.75 4.31
N VAL A 33 -3.25 -23.04 4.95
CA VAL A 33 -2.95 -21.64 4.66
C VAL A 33 -1.57 -21.52 4.01
N ILE A 34 -1.51 -20.88 2.84
CA ILE A 34 -0.27 -20.56 2.15
C ILE A 34 -0.04 -19.06 2.25
N PHE A 35 1.09 -18.68 2.83
CA PHE A 35 1.51 -17.29 2.96
C PHE A 35 2.52 -16.94 1.87
N PHE A 36 2.29 -15.86 1.13
CA PHE A 36 3.21 -15.36 0.11
C PHE A 36 3.52 -13.88 0.28
N GLY A 37 4.76 -13.49 -0.01
CA GLY A 37 5.18 -12.09 -0.09
C GLY A 37 6.58 -11.85 0.43
N ASP A 38 6.94 -10.57 0.53
CA ASP A 38 8.29 -10.12 0.87
C ASP A 38 8.25 -9.15 2.05
N TYR A 39 8.81 -9.55 3.19
CA TYR A 39 8.83 -8.75 4.43
C TYR A 39 9.63 -7.44 4.34
N LEU A 40 10.43 -7.26 3.28
CA LEU A 40 11.17 -6.01 3.04
C LEU A 40 10.39 -4.99 2.21
N GLN A 41 9.14 -5.32 1.84
CA GLN A 41 8.19 -4.34 1.31
C GLN A 41 7.53 -3.53 2.45
N TYR A 42 6.47 -2.80 2.14
CA TYR A 42 5.74 -1.99 3.12
C TYR A 42 5.23 -2.81 4.30
N ARG A 43 5.32 -2.18 5.49
CA ARG A 43 4.75 -2.67 6.74
C ARG A 43 3.22 -2.53 6.75
N PRO A 44 2.50 -3.24 7.62
CA PRO A 44 1.06 -3.08 7.76
C PRO A 44 0.73 -1.66 8.22
N VAL A 45 -0.32 -1.08 7.65
CA VAL A 45 -0.79 0.25 8.04
C VAL A 45 -1.62 0.12 9.33
N TYR A 46 -1.27 0.89 10.36
CA TYR A 46 -1.91 0.89 11.70
C TYR A 46 -1.92 -0.45 12.47
N ASP A 47 -1.12 -1.43 12.04
CA ASP A 47 -1.00 -2.74 12.71
C ASP A 47 0.47 -3.20 12.82
N ALA A 48 0.71 -4.17 13.70
CA ALA A 48 2.04 -4.70 13.95
C ALA A 48 2.45 -5.70 12.85
N PRO A 49 3.68 -5.60 12.28
CA PRO A 49 4.23 -6.61 11.37
C PRO A 49 4.26 -8.01 11.99
N LEU A 50 4.16 -9.04 11.16
CA LEU A 50 4.14 -10.45 11.59
C LEU A 50 5.42 -10.91 12.33
N HIS A 51 6.54 -10.25 12.07
CA HIS A 51 7.83 -10.50 12.73
C HIS A 51 8.02 -9.67 14.01
N THR A 52 6.96 -9.02 14.52
CA THR A 52 7.05 -8.23 15.74
C THR A 52 7.27 -9.16 16.94
N GLU A 53 8.33 -8.88 17.70
CA GLU A 53 8.63 -9.59 18.95
C GLU A 53 7.87 -8.95 20.12
N PHE A 54 7.22 -9.79 20.93
CA PHE A 54 6.58 -9.35 22.17
C PHE A 54 7.53 -9.68 23.33
N SER A 55 8.46 -8.76 23.64
CA SER A 55 9.34 -8.94 24.79
C SER A 55 8.54 -9.02 26.10
N ALA A 56 8.96 -9.94 26.98
CA ALA A 56 8.45 -10.08 28.35
C ALA A 56 8.77 -8.86 29.25
N GLU A 57 9.56 -7.90 28.77
CA GLU A 57 10.07 -6.76 29.54
C GLU A 57 9.06 -5.63 29.79
N ASN A 58 7.84 -5.71 29.27
CA ASN A 58 6.74 -4.82 29.67
C ASN A 58 6.18 -5.18 31.06
N LYS A 59 7.07 -5.48 32.02
CA LYS A 59 6.77 -5.71 33.45
C LYS A 59 6.11 -4.51 34.14
N LYS A 60 6.03 -3.34 33.48
CA LYS A 60 5.29 -2.16 33.98
C LYS A 60 3.76 -2.24 33.78
N LYS A 61 3.24 -3.27 33.09
CA LYS A 61 1.81 -3.43 32.77
C LYS A 61 1.11 -4.62 33.47
N PHE A 62 1.68 -5.21 34.53
CA PHE A 62 1.07 -6.39 35.18
C PHE A 62 -0.35 -6.17 35.72
N ASN A 63 -0.78 -4.93 35.97
CA ASN A 63 -2.10 -4.63 36.52
C ASN A 63 -3.18 -4.32 35.47
N LYS A 64 -2.89 -4.41 34.17
CA LYS A 64 -3.89 -4.14 33.11
C LYS A 64 -4.16 -5.39 32.31
N LEU A 65 -5.43 -5.80 32.24
CA LEU A 65 -5.86 -6.89 31.35
C LEU A 65 -5.45 -6.55 29.90
N PRO A 66 -4.95 -7.54 29.13
CA PRO A 66 -4.62 -7.31 27.73
C PRO A 66 -5.86 -6.94 26.95
N SER A 67 -5.75 -5.94 26.09
CA SER A 67 -6.79 -5.56 25.16
C SER A 67 -7.05 -6.67 24.14
N GLU A 68 -8.24 -6.70 23.52
CA GLU A 68 -8.53 -7.64 22.44
C GLU A 68 -7.47 -7.56 21.33
N LYS A 69 -7.00 -6.36 20.98
CA LYS A 69 -5.91 -6.16 20.01
C LYS A 69 -4.64 -6.89 20.44
N GLU A 70 -4.19 -6.71 21.68
CA GLU A 70 -2.99 -7.38 22.21
C GLU A 70 -3.15 -8.91 22.23
N ILE A 71 -4.35 -9.42 22.56
CA ILE A 71 -4.65 -10.85 22.51
C ILE A 71 -4.54 -11.37 21.07
N GLN A 72 -5.21 -10.72 20.10
CA GLN A 72 -5.15 -11.13 18.69
C GLN A 72 -3.73 -11.11 18.15
N GLN A 73 -2.95 -10.09 18.52
CA GLN A 73 -1.57 -9.97 18.09
C GLN A 73 -0.68 -11.10 18.62
N ARG A 74 -0.84 -11.49 19.90
CA ARG A 74 -0.10 -12.60 20.51
C ARG A 74 -0.49 -13.94 19.90
N VAL A 75 -1.79 -14.19 19.69
CA VAL A 75 -2.28 -15.40 19.01
C VAL A 75 -1.69 -15.49 17.62
N ALA A 76 -1.79 -14.43 16.82
CA ALA A 76 -1.23 -14.39 15.47
C ALA A 76 0.28 -14.62 15.45
N ARG A 77 1.02 -14.12 16.44
CA ARG A 77 2.46 -14.39 16.54
C ARG A 77 2.75 -15.87 16.78
N SER A 78 1.99 -16.54 17.64
CA SER A 78 2.09 -18.00 17.83
C SER A 78 1.89 -18.74 16.52
N LEU A 79 0.82 -18.40 15.78
CA LEU A 79 0.51 -19.01 14.48
C LEU A 79 1.65 -18.86 13.47
N ILE A 80 2.29 -17.69 13.43
CA ILE A 80 3.45 -17.45 12.54
C ILE A 80 4.67 -18.26 12.97
N LEU A 81 4.87 -18.48 14.28
CA LEU A 81 5.95 -19.31 14.81
C LEU A 81 5.70 -20.81 14.60
N GLU A 82 4.45 -21.23 14.45
CA GLU A 82 4.05 -22.60 14.13
C GLU A 82 4.24 -22.97 12.64
N MET A 83 4.63 -22.01 11.78
CA MET A 83 4.91 -22.27 10.36
C MET A 83 6.05 -23.29 10.22
N ASN A 84 5.74 -24.45 9.63
CA ASN A 84 6.66 -25.57 9.50
C ASN A 84 7.45 -25.60 8.18
N CYS A 85 7.00 -24.85 7.17
CA CYS A 85 7.59 -24.85 5.83
C CYS A 85 7.79 -23.42 5.34
N VAL A 86 9.02 -23.11 4.94
CA VAL A 86 9.39 -21.83 4.34
C VAL A 86 10.12 -22.11 3.04
N VAL A 87 9.57 -21.59 1.93
CA VAL A 87 10.19 -21.67 0.60
C VAL A 87 10.68 -20.28 0.21
N LYS A 88 11.99 -20.15 -0.05
CA LYS A 88 12.60 -18.90 -0.54
C LYS A 88 12.84 -19.01 -2.04
N LEU A 89 12.18 -18.16 -2.82
CA LEU A 89 12.49 -17.99 -4.24
C LEU A 89 13.72 -17.09 -4.38
N THR A 90 14.74 -17.55 -5.11
CA THR A 90 16.03 -16.86 -5.27
C THR A 90 16.25 -16.33 -6.67
N GLN A 91 15.62 -16.91 -7.68
CA GLN A 91 15.74 -16.46 -9.06
C GLN A 91 14.91 -15.17 -9.27
N GLN A 92 15.57 -14.10 -9.74
CA GLN A 92 14.89 -12.89 -10.16
C GLN A 92 14.49 -12.99 -11.64
N MET A 93 13.23 -12.69 -11.92
CA MET A 93 12.59 -12.72 -13.24
C MET A 93 12.23 -11.33 -13.78
N ARG A 94 12.36 -10.26 -12.97
CA ARG A 94 11.90 -8.90 -13.32
C ARG A 94 12.88 -8.15 -14.22
N THR A 95 14.18 -8.42 -14.12
CA THR A 95 15.21 -7.70 -14.86
C THR A 95 16.39 -8.61 -15.12
N GLU A 96 17.01 -8.44 -16.27
CA GLU A 96 18.23 -9.15 -16.69
C GLU A 96 19.50 -8.30 -16.47
N ASP A 97 19.36 -7.04 -16.03
CA ASP A 97 20.48 -6.15 -15.75
C ASP A 97 21.21 -6.59 -14.48
N ILE A 98 22.33 -7.31 -14.66
CA ILE A 98 23.15 -7.85 -13.58
C ILE A 98 23.64 -6.76 -12.62
N ARG A 99 24.02 -5.58 -13.13
CA ARG A 99 24.53 -4.50 -12.29
C ARG A 99 23.43 -3.94 -11.40
N TYR A 100 22.23 -3.78 -11.95
CA TYR A 100 21.07 -3.35 -11.17
C TYR A 100 20.61 -4.41 -10.17
N LEU A 101 20.65 -5.70 -10.53
CA LEU A 101 20.35 -6.80 -9.62
C LEU A 101 21.27 -6.80 -8.39
N GLN A 102 22.57 -6.70 -8.61
CA GLN A 102 23.56 -6.64 -7.53
C GLN A 102 23.34 -5.45 -6.60
N LEU A 103 22.97 -4.29 -7.14
CA LEU A 103 22.58 -3.13 -6.35
C LEU A 103 21.35 -3.44 -5.48
N LEU A 104 20.30 -4.00 -6.07
CA LEU A 104 19.07 -4.33 -5.35
C LEU A 104 19.30 -5.37 -4.24
N GLU A 105 20.18 -6.34 -4.45
CA GLU A 105 20.59 -7.31 -3.44
C GLU A 105 21.32 -6.65 -2.26
N ARG A 106 22.26 -5.75 -2.53
CA ARG A 106 22.95 -4.98 -1.48
C ARG A 106 21.98 -4.07 -0.73
N LEU A 107 21.09 -3.37 -1.44
CA LEU A 107 20.05 -2.54 -0.86
C LEU A 107 19.16 -3.34 0.10
N ARG A 108 18.78 -4.55 -0.32
CA ARG A 108 17.97 -5.48 0.48
C ARG A 108 18.63 -5.87 1.80
N GLN A 109 19.96 -5.95 1.84
CA GLN A 109 20.75 -6.26 3.04
C GLN A 109 21.18 -5.02 3.83
N GLY A 110 20.88 -3.81 3.35
CA GLY A 110 21.41 -2.57 3.94
C GLY A 110 22.92 -2.40 3.75
N GLN A 111 23.46 -2.96 2.67
CA GLN A 111 24.90 -3.00 2.35
C GLN A 111 25.23 -2.20 1.08
N CYS A 112 24.48 -1.13 0.78
CA CYS A 112 24.76 -0.28 -0.38
C CYS A 112 26.16 0.34 -0.29
N SER A 113 26.83 0.37 -1.43
CA SER A 113 28.11 1.03 -1.64
C SER A 113 27.93 2.45 -2.16
N TYR A 114 29.02 3.23 -2.23
CA TYR A 114 29.00 4.56 -2.84
C TYR A 114 28.75 4.46 -4.36
N GLU A 115 29.25 3.40 -5.00
CA GLU A 115 29.05 3.10 -6.41
C GLU A 115 27.57 2.81 -6.72
N ASP A 116 26.82 2.22 -5.78
CA ASP A 116 25.38 2.03 -5.91
C ASP A 116 24.63 3.36 -5.90
N TYR A 117 25.05 4.28 -5.03
CA TYR A 117 24.50 5.64 -4.97
C TYR A 117 24.74 6.40 -6.27
N GLU A 118 25.98 6.40 -6.76
CA GLU A 118 26.35 7.01 -8.05
C GLU A 118 25.57 6.40 -9.22
N LEU A 119 25.37 5.07 -9.23
CA LEU A 119 24.56 4.40 -10.24
C LEU A 119 23.11 4.92 -10.24
N LEU A 120 22.50 5.11 -9.07
CA LEU A 120 21.14 5.66 -8.97
C LEU A 120 21.09 7.13 -9.42
N LEU A 121 22.12 7.93 -9.15
CA LEU A 121 22.19 9.32 -9.62
C LEU A 121 22.15 9.43 -11.16
N THR A 122 22.73 8.46 -11.88
CA THR A 122 22.62 8.42 -13.35
C THR A 122 21.19 8.34 -13.88
N ARG A 123 20.21 8.02 -13.01
CA ARG A 123 18.78 7.90 -13.35
C ARG A 123 17.95 9.10 -12.90
N VAL A 124 18.59 10.15 -12.38
CA VAL A 124 17.91 11.42 -12.09
C VAL A 124 17.63 12.14 -13.42
N VAL A 125 16.37 12.52 -13.62
CA VAL A 125 15.94 13.27 -14.82
C VAL A 125 16.65 14.62 -14.86
N GLY A 126 17.15 15.00 -16.03
CA GLY A 126 17.92 16.24 -16.24
C GLY A 126 19.44 16.06 -16.08
N GLN A 127 19.91 14.98 -15.47
CA GLN A 127 21.33 14.58 -15.49
C GLN A 127 21.60 13.53 -16.59
N SER A 128 20.59 12.75 -16.95
CA SER A 128 20.62 11.79 -18.05
C SER A 128 20.11 12.39 -19.35
N SER A 129 20.43 11.76 -20.49
CA SER A 129 19.93 12.13 -21.82
C SER A 129 18.46 11.74 -22.07
N VAL A 130 17.71 11.39 -21.02
CA VAL A 130 16.34 10.87 -21.14
C VAL A 130 15.34 12.03 -21.20
N SER A 131 14.57 12.09 -22.28
CA SER A 131 13.44 13.01 -22.43
C SER A 131 12.16 12.39 -21.88
N LEU A 132 11.45 13.12 -21.01
CA LEU A 132 10.12 12.73 -20.53
C LEU A 132 9.01 12.91 -21.58
N HIS A 133 9.32 13.57 -22.70
CA HIS A 133 8.36 13.77 -23.80
C HIS A 133 8.38 12.63 -24.82
N GLU A 134 9.40 11.75 -24.75
CA GLU A 134 9.59 10.66 -25.70
C GLU A 134 9.20 9.30 -25.09
N PRO A 135 8.71 8.36 -25.91
CA PRO A 135 8.49 6.98 -25.47
C PRO A 135 9.79 6.30 -25.01
N PRO A 136 9.73 5.39 -24.01
CA PRO A 136 8.54 4.99 -23.24
C PRO A 136 8.21 5.94 -22.06
N TRP A 137 9.02 6.98 -21.83
CA TRP A 137 8.96 7.81 -20.62
C TRP A 137 7.75 8.73 -20.58
N ASN A 138 7.25 9.16 -21.74
CA ASN A 138 6.01 9.92 -21.85
C ASN A 138 4.75 9.14 -21.42
N GLN A 139 4.85 7.81 -21.24
CA GLN A 139 3.77 6.94 -20.76
C GLN A 139 4.13 6.25 -19.44
N ALA A 140 5.29 6.55 -18.86
CA ALA A 140 5.74 5.89 -17.64
C ALA A 140 4.85 6.27 -16.43
N PRO A 141 4.51 5.30 -15.56
CA PRO A 141 3.77 5.61 -14.34
C PRO A 141 4.63 6.46 -13.40
N ILE A 142 4.02 7.50 -12.82
CA ILE A 142 4.67 8.36 -11.83
C ILE A 142 4.31 7.85 -10.44
N LEU A 143 5.33 7.46 -9.67
CA LEU A 143 5.19 7.03 -8.28
C LEU A 143 5.50 8.19 -7.35
N VAL A 144 4.61 8.43 -6.39
CA VAL A 144 4.76 9.48 -5.37
C VAL A 144 4.40 8.93 -3.99
N PHE A 145 4.95 9.54 -2.95
CA PHE A 145 4.78 9.06 -1.58
C PHE A 145 3.42 9.41 -0.97
N ARG A 146 2.80 10.52 -1.40
CA ARG A 146 1.58 11.08 -0.81
C ARG A 146 0.42 11.06 -1.78
N ASN A 147 -0.76 10.67 -1.30
CA ASN A 147 -1.98 10.64 -2.11
C ASN A 147 -2.36 12.05 -2.61
N GLU A 148 -2.13 13.09 -1.79
CA GLU A 148 -2.33 14.49 -2.18
C GLU A 148 -1.57 14.83 -3.47
N ILE A 149 -0.29 14.43 -3.51
CA ILE A 149 0.59 14.70 -4.64
C ILE A 149 0.16 13.86 -5.84
N ARG A 150 -0.22 12.60 -5.63
CA ARG A 150 -0.71 11.70 -6.69
C ARG A 150 -1.92 12.34 -7.38
N THR A 151 -2.87 12.83 -6.61
CA THR A 151 -4.09 13.45 -7.12
C THR A 151 -3.80 14.73 -7.88
N GLN A 152 -2.89 15.58 -7.38
CA GLN A 152 -2.45 16.77 -8.12
C GLN A 152 -1.74 16.43 -9.44
N VAL A 153 -0.85 15.41 -9.44
CA VAL A 153 -0.16 14.94 -10.65
C VAL A 153 -1.18 14.41 -11.65
N ASN A 154 -2.09 13.53 -11.22
CA ASN A 154 -3.13 12.98 -12.08
C ASN A 154 -4.05 14.06 -12.66
N HIS A 155 -4.44 15.07 -11.88
CA HIS A 155 -5.24 16.20 -12.38
C HIS A 155 -4.49 16.96 -13.47
N ARG A 156 -3.22 17.29 -13.25
CA ARG A 156 -2.40 17.97 -14.27
C ARG A 156 -2.25 17.13 -15.52
N SER A 157 -2.02 15.82 -15.38
CA SER A 157 -1.93 14.90 -16.51
C SER A 157 -3.24 14.80 -17.29
N ALA A 158 -4.39 14.77 -16.62
CA ALA A 158 -5.70 14.77 -17.28
C ALA A 158 -5.93 16.06 -18.09
N ILE A 159 -5.65 17.24 -17.51
CA ILE A 159 -5.76 18.51 -18.23
C ILE A 159 -4.78 18.58 -19.41
N HIS A 160 -3.55 18.11 -19.21
CA HIS A 160 -2.56 18.07 -20.29
C HIS A 160 -3.01 17.16 -21.44
N ASN A 161 -3.53 15.97 -21.13
CA ASN A 161 -4.08 15.07 -22.14
C ASN A 161 -5.25 15.71 -22.89
N ALA A 162 -6.17 16.36 -22.19
CA ALA A 162 -7.31 17.06 -22.81
C ALA A 162 -6.85 18.10 -23.85
N ILE A 163 -5.81 18.88 -23.53
CA ILE A 163 -5.20 19.85 -24.46
C ILE A 163 -4.55 19.14 -25.65
N GLN A 164 -3.82 18.04 -25.42
CA GLN A 164 -3.16 17.31 -26.50
C GLN A 164 -4.14 16.62 -27.46
N THR A 165 -5.28 16.15 -26.94
CA THR A 165 -6.31 15.45 -27.73
C THR A 165 -7.43 16.35 -28.23
N ASP A 166 -7.31 17.67 -28.05
CA ASP A 166 -8.30 18.69 -28.42
C ASP A 166 -9.72 18.31 -28.00
N CYS A 167 -9.88 17.97 -26.71
CA CYS A 167 -11.17 17.59 -26.16
C CYS A 167 -11.45 18.27 -24.82
N ASP A 168 -12.73 18.49 -24.52
CA ASP A 168 -13.13 19.00 -23.22
C ASP A 168 -13.07 17.90 -22.15
N PRO A 169 -12.38 18.13 -21.02
CA PRO A 169 -12.35 17.17 -19.93
C PRO A 169 -13.73 17.09 -19.26
N MET A 170 -14.21 15.88 -19.02
CA MET A 170 -15.40 15.63 -18.22
C MET A 170 -15.01 15.66 -16.74
N VAL A 171 -15.61 16.54 -15.94
CA VAL A 171 -15.36 16.58 -14.50
C VAL A 171 -16.49 15.88 -13.75
N CYS A 172 -16.19 14.74 -13.15
CA CYS A 172 -17.09 14.09 -12.20
C CYS A 172 -16.97 14.79 -10.84
N VAL A 173 -18.08 15.32 -10.35
CA VAL A 173 -18.15 16.03 -9.06
C VAL A 173 -18.74 15.10 -8.01
N ALA A 174 -18.07 14.96 -6.87
CA ALA A 174 -18.53 14.11 -5.78
C ALA A 174 -19.81 14.68 -5.13
N HIS A 175 -20.78 13.81 -4.88
CA HIS A 175 -21.96 14.12 -4.06
C HIS A 175 -21.65 13.82 -2.59
N ASN A 176 -21.46 14.88 -1.80
CA ASN A 176 -21.02 14.76 -0.42
C ASN A 176 -22.20 14.74 0.57
N PHE A 177 -22.09 13.89 1.59
CA PHE A 177 -23.08 13.74 2.64
C PHE A 177 -22.46 14.00 4.01
N CYS A 178 -23.16 14.74 4.86
CA CYS A 178 -22.82 14.89 6.28
C CYS A 178 -23.90 14.19 7.12
N LYS A 179 -23.52 13.15 7.87
CA LYS A 179 -24.44 12.34 8.69
C LYS A 179 -25.66 11.83 7.90
N GLY A 180 -25.43 11.40 6.66
CA GLY A 180 -26.47 10.86 5.77
C GLY A 180 -27.36 11.90 5.09
N LYS A 181 -27.13 13.21 5.30
CA LYS A 181 -27.84 14.28 4.60
C LYS A 181 -26.95 14.93 3.54
N PRO A 182 -27.47 15.25 2.34
CA PRO A 182 -26.71 16.00 1.34
C PRO A 182 -26.16 17.30 1.92
N MET A 183 -24.92 17.64 1.55
CA MET A 183 -24.35 18.94 1.90
C MET A 183 -24.88 20.02 0.95
N GLU A 184 -25.73 20.91 1.47
CA GLU A 184 -26.38 21.97 0.68
C GLU A 184 -25.70 23.34 0.84
N GLU A 185 -24.97 23.58 1.93
CA GLU A 185 -24.32 24.88 2.16
C GLU A 185 -23.14 25.06 1.19
N PRO A 186 -23.16 26.08 0.31
CA PRO A 186 -22.19 26.20 -0.79
C PRO A 186 -20.73 26.31 -0.34
N THR A 187 -20.46 27.00 0.76
CA THR A 187 -19.10 27.21 1.27
C THR A 187 -18.47 25.90 1.74
N LEU A 188 -19.23 25.10 2.47
CA LEU A 188 -18.86 23.79 2.97
C LEU A 188 -18.74 22.79 1.83
N LEU A 189 -19.64 22.83 0.84
CA LEU A 189 -19.54 21.99 -0.34
C LEU A 189 -18.23 22.26 -1.08
N LYS A 190 -17.92 23.53 -1.36
CA LYS A 190 -16.67 23.92 -2.02
C LYS A 190 -15.45 23.43 -1.23
N LYS A 191 -15.40 23.70 0.08
CA LYS A 191 -14.31 23.23 0.94
C LYS A 191 -14.18 21.71 0.95
N SER A 192 -15.30 20.98 0.93
CA SER A 192 -15.31 19.52 0.90
C SER A 192 -14.73 18.99 -0.41
N LEU A 193 -15.03 19.61 -1.55
CA LEU A 193 -14.51 19.21 -2.85
C LEU A 193 -12.99 19.45 -2.98
N GLU A 194 -12.46 20.43 -2.24
CA GLU A 194 -11.03 20.76 -2.16
C GLU A 194 -10.26 19.90 -1.15
N LEU A 195 -10.93 19.01 -0.39
CA LEU A 195 -10.25 18.13 0.54
C LEU A 195 -9.36 17.12 -0.19
N SER A 196 -8.26 16.76 0.47
CA SER A 196 -7.44 15.64 0.06
C SER A 196 -8.25 14.34 0.10
N ASP A 197 -8.03 13.49 -0.90
CA ASP A 197 -8.54 12.11 -0.94
C ASP A 197 -8.16 11.28 0.30
N SER A 198 -7.06 11.62 0.98
CA SER A 198 -6.70 11.01 2.27
C SER A 198 -7.71 11.25 3.39
N LYS A 199 -8.56 12.28 3.24
CA LYS A 199 -9.61 12.68 4.18
C LYS A 199 -11.02 12.29 3.71
N THR A 200 -11.18 11.78 2.49
CA THR A 200 -12.47 11.56 1.84
C THR A 200 -12.57 10.15 1.25
N GLU A 201 -12.56 9.13 2.11
CA GLU A 201 -12.70 7.71 1.71
C GLU A 201 -11.78 7.27 0.56
N HIS A 202 -10.63 7.93 0.40
CA HIS A 202 -9.67 7.71 -0.70
C HIS A 202 -10.16 8.08 -2.10
N LEU A 203 -11.20 8.91 -2.19
CA LEU A 203 -11.77 9.42 -3.45
C LEU A 203 -11.64 10.95 -3.51
N PRO A 204 -11.29 11.53 -4.67
CA PRO A 204 -11.20 12.97 -4.83
C PRO A 204 -12.61 13.60 -4.93
N GLY A 205 -12.73 14.85 -4.48
CA GLY A 205 -13.97 15.61 -4.65
C GLY A 205 -14.28 15.98 -6.10
N LEU A 206 -13.24 16.20 -6.91
CA LEU A 206 -13.33 16.46 -8.35
C LEU A 206 -12.45 15.46 -9.08
N LEU A 207 -13.02 14.74 -10.04
CA LEU A 207 -12.30 13.77 -10.85
C LEU A 207 -12.38 14.18 -12.33
N PRO A 208 -11.33 14.84 -12.88
CA PRO A 208 -11.26 15.12 -14.30
C PRO A 208 -10.98 13.83 -15.09
N LEU A 209 -11.76 13.62 -16.15
CA LEU A 209 -11.69 12.46 -17.03
C LEU A 209 -11.58 12.88 -18.48
N VAL A 210 -10.76 12.15 -19.23
CA VAL A 210 -10.50 12.35 -20.66
C VAL A 210 -10.62 11.00 -21.37
N PRO A 211 -11.27 10.90 -22.55
CA PRO A 211 -11.34 9.67 -23.31
C PRO A 211 -9.95 9.04 -23.52
N GLY A 212 -9.81 7.74 -23.24
CA GLY A 212 -8.55 7.01 -23.39
C GLY A 212 -7.54 7.19 -22.25
N MET A 213 -7.84 7.97 -21.21
CA MET A 213 -6.94 8.09 -20.06
C MET A 213 -6.85 6.78 -19.26
N PRO A 214 -5.66 6.43 -18.73
CA PRO A 214 -5.53 5.29 -17.83
C PRO A 214 -6.22 5.57 -16.49
N VAL A 215 -7.04 4.63 -16.03
CA VAL A 215 -7.74 4.69 -14.74
C VAL A 215 -7.58 3.38 -13.97
N ILE A 216 -7.71 3.46 -12.64
CA ILE A 216 -7.71 2.30 -11.76
C ILE A 216 -9.06 2.24 -11.06
N ILE A 217 -9.71 1.09 -11.12
CA ILE A 217 -10.95 0.83 -10.38
C ILE A 217 -10.58 0.59 -8.90
N THR A 218 -11.23 1.33 -8.00
CA THR A 218 -10.92 1.32 -6.56
C THR A 218 -11.93 0.56 -5.70
N GLN A 219 -12.96 -0.04 -6.32
CA GLN A 219 -14.00 -0.82 -5.66
C GLN A 219 -14.06 -2.22 -6.28
N ASN A 220 -14.16 -3.25 -5.42
CA ASN A 220 -14.32 -4.64 -5.82
C ASN A 220 -15.80 -5.01 -5.99
#